data_AF-A0A2V6ANF8-F1
#
_entry.id   AF-A0A2V6ANF8-F1
#
_cell.length_a   1.000
_cell.length_b   1.000
_cell.length_c   1.000
_cell.angle_alpha   90.00
_cell.angle_beta   90.00
_cell.angle_gamma   90.00
#
_symmetry.space_group_name_H-M   'P 1'
#
loop_
_entity.id
_entity.type
_entity.pdbx_description
1 polymer ?
#
loop_
_entity_poly.entity_id
_entity_poly.type
_entity_poly.pdbx_seq_one_letter_code
_entity_poly.pdbx_strand_id
1 'polypeptide(L)'
;MKTISSIVLGLAILAFNETGAQTTEPATSDGPIFKNLSDLKWDKILPDLGENSPEICFLRIDPKTHATSLLIRTSKAIHVRKHWHTANESHTMISGKAVLACEGKRAELSPGGF
;
A
#
# COMPACT_ATOMS: atom_id res chain seq x y z
N MET A 1 -49.19 -61.56 -12.45
CA MET A 1 -48.39 -61.36 -13.68
C MET A 1 -47.53 -60.12 -13.45
N LYS A 2 -46.19 -60.26 -13.54
CA LYS A 2 -45.14 -59.21 -13.59
C LYS A 2 -44.92 -58.37 -12.32
N THR A 3 -43.72 -58.11 -11.82
CA THR A 3 -42.38 -58.75 -11.82
C THR A 3 -41.56 -57.92 -10.82
N ILE A 4 -40.73 -58.57 -10.01
CA ILE A 4 -39.68 -57.95 -9.19
C ILE A 4 -38.60 -57.39 -10.12
N SER A 5 -38.09 -56.17 -9.91
CA SER A 5 -36.81 -55.77 -10.50
C SER A 5 -36.11 -54.63 -9.76
N SER A 6 -35.06 -55.02 -9.05
CA SER A 6 -33.70 -54.48 -9.09
C SER A 6 -33.38 -53.07 -8.55
N ILE A 7 -32.69 -53.14 -7.42
CA ILE A 7 -31.64 -52.27 -6.88
C ILE A 7 -30.77 -51.63 -7.97
N VAL A 8 -30.54 -50.32 -7.87
CA VAL A 8 -29.26 -49.70 -8.25
C VAL A 8 -28.85 -48.75 -7.13
N LEU A 9 -27.94 -49.24 -6.30
CA LEU A 9 -27.21 -48.49 -5.29
C LEU A 9 -26.09 -47.73 -6.02
N GLY A 10 -26.30 -46.44 -6.29
CA GLY A 10 -25.27 -45.59 -6.87
C GLY A 10 -24.25 -45.18 -5.80
N LEU A 11 -23.07 -45.80 -5.80
CA LEU A 11 -21.90 -45.25 -5.09
C LEU A 11 -21.47 -43.96 -5.78
N ALA A 12 -21.84 -42.81 -5.20
CA ALA A 12 -21.22 -41.54 -5.54
C ALA A 12 -19.85 -41.47 -4.85
N ILE A 13 -18.78 -41.66 -5.62
CA ILE A 13 -17.42 -41.38 -5.16
C ILE A 13 -17.29 -39.85 -5.08
N LEU A 14 -17.45 -39.30 -3.88
CA LEU A 14 -17.07 -37.92 -3.59
C LEU A 14 -15.53 -37.87 -3.58
N ALA A 15 -14.95 -37.42 -4.68
CA ALA A 15 -13.56 -37.00 -4.71
C ALA A 15 -13.43 -35.74 -3.85
N PHE A 16 -13.04 -35.92 -2.59
CA PHE A 16 -12.54 -34.83 -1.77
C PHE A 16 -11.27 -34.31 -2.42
N ASN A 17 -11.37 -33.20 -3.16
CA ASN A 17 -10.21 -32.35 -3.38
C ASN A 17 -9.85 -31.79 -2.00
N GLU A 18 -8.84 -32.41 -1.37
CA GLU A 18 -8.03 -31.79 -0.33
C GLU A 18 -7.47 -30.48 -0.92
N THR A 19 -8.28 -29.43 -0.87
CA THR A 19 -7.79 -28.06 -0.97
C THR A 19 -7.06 -27.87 0.34
N GLY A 20 -5.79 -28.29 0.38
CA GLY A 20 -4.94 -28.16 1.55
C GLY A 20 -5.11 -26.73 2.04
N ALA A 21 -5.65 -26.59 3.25
CA ALA A 21 -5.74 -25.30 3.91
C ALA A 21 -4.30 -24.78 4.01
N GLN A 22 -3.96 -23.81 3.16
CA GLN A 22 -2.69 -23.13 3.24
C GLN A 22 -2.72 -22.33 4.53
N THR A 23 -2.19 -22.92 5.59
CA THR A 23 -1.91 -22.22 6.84
C THR A 23 -1.13 -20.98 6.46
N THR A 24 -1.74 -19.81 6.64
CA THR A 24 -1.05 -18.55 6.43
C THR A 24 -0.04 -18.43 7.55
N GLU A 25 1.18 -18.93 7.33
CA GLU A 25 2.29 -18.59 8.20
C GLU A 25 2.38 -17.06 8.25
N PRO A 26 2.56 -16.45 9.44
CA PRO A 26 2.78 -15.01 9.51
C PRO A 26 4.07 -14.71 8.75
N ALA A 27 3.93 -14.09 7.58
CA ALA A 27 5.05 -13.76 6.72
C ALA A 27 6.02 -12.85 7.49
N THR A 28 7.16 -13.38 7.89
CA THR A 28 8.36 -12.59 8.16
C THR A 28 8.73 -11.93 6.83
N SER A 29 8.36 -10.65 6.66
CA SER A 29 8.23 -10.02 5.35
C SER A 29 9.57 -9.60 4.73
N ASP A 30 10.37 -10.57 4.30
CA ASP A 30 11.57 -10.33 3.48
C ASP A 30 11.31 -10.54 1.97
N GLY A 31 10.08 -10.88 1.59
CA GLY A 31 9.67 -11.00 0.19
C GLY A 31 9.40 -9.66 -0.51
N PRO A 32 9.32 -9.66 -1.86
CA PRO A 32 8.96 -8.47 -2.62
C PRO A 32 7.56 -7.98 -2.26
N ILE A 33 7.38 -6.65 -2.25
CA ILE A 33 6.09 -6.00 -1.96
C ILE A 33 5.55 -5.41 -3.25
N PHE A 34 4.36 -5.85 -3.65
CA PHE A 34 3.60 -5.30 -4.77
C PHE A 34 2.30 -4.69 -4.25
N LYS A 35 2.07 -3.41 -4.56
CA LYS A 35 0.86 -2.67 -4.16
C LYS A 35 0.36 -1.84 -5.34
N ASN A 36 -0.93 -1.92 -5.66
CA ASN A 36 -1.55 -0.97 -6.58
C ASN A 36 -1.89 0.31 -5.84
N LEU A 37 -1.89 1.43 -6.56
CA LEU A 37 -2.26 2.74 -6.02
C LEU A 37 -3.70 2.76 -5.48
N SER A 38 -4.62 2.03 -6.12
CA SER A 38 -6.04 1.92 -5.72
C SER A 38 -6.23 1.26 -4.36
N ASP A 39 -5.30 0.42 -3.94
CA ASP A 39 -5.41 -0.40 -2.74
C ASP A 39 -4.77 0.29 -1.53
N LEU A 40 -4.15 1.45 -1.75
CA LEU A 40 -3.46 2.22 -0.73
C LEU A 40 -4.45 2.92 0.21
N LYS A 41 -4.16 2.81 1.51
CA LYS A 41 -4.88 3.55 2.56
C LYS A 41 -4.21 4.90 2.76
N TRP A 42 -5.02 5.94 2.79
CA TRP A 42 -4.60 7.33 2.92
C TRP A 42 -5.11 7.90 4.23
N ASP A 43 -4.19 8.41 5.04
CA ASP A 43 -4.51 9.06 6.32
C ASP A 43 -4.33 10.58 6.18
N LYS A 44 -5.20 11.36 6.83
CA LYS A 44 -5.09 12.82 6.86
C LYS A 44 -3.95 13.24 7.80
N ILE A 45 -2.97 13.99 7.27
CA ILE A 45 -1.85 14.53 8.06
C ILE A 45 -2.33 15.63 9.02
N LEU A 46 -3.30 16.44 8.59
CA LEU A 46 -3.89 17.55 9.36
C LEU A 46 -5.41 17.37 9.40
N PRO A 47 -5.94 16.48 10.26
CA PRO A 47 -7.35 16.08 10.25
C PRO A 47 -8.34 17.26 10.30
N ASP A 48 -8.01 18.31 11.05
CA ASP A 48 -8.84 19.52 11.21
C ASP A 48 -9.09 20.28 9.91
N LEU A 49 -8.26 20.06 8.87
CA LEU A 49 -8.44 20.66 7.55
C LEU A 49 -9.45 19.91 6.67
N GLY A 50 -9.99 18.78 7.13
CA GLY A 50 -10.97 17.99 6.40
C GLY A 50 -10.45 17.59 5.02
N GLU A 51 -11.22 17.87 3.97
CA GLU A 51 -10.87 17.57 2.58
C GLU A 51 -9.66 18.37 2.04
N ASN A 52 -9.25 19.41 2.75
CA ASN A 52 -8.05 20.19 2.41
C ASN A 52 -6.79 19.66 3.09
N SER A 53 -6.90 18.62 3.92
CA SER A 53 -5.75 18.00 4.56
C SER A 53 -4.86 17.37 3.49
N PRO A 54 -3.52 17.57 3.56
CA PRO A 54 -2.59 16.62 2.97
C PRO A 54 -2.88 15.21 3.45
N GLU A 55 -2.61 14.23 2.61
CA GLU A 55 -2.79 12.82 2.93
C GLU A 55 -1.47 12.07 2.76
N ILE A 56 -1.25 11.09 3.63
CA ILE A 56 -0.06 10.24 3.66
C ILE A 56 -0.44 8.77 3.51
N CYS A 57 0.40 8.02 2.82
CA CYS A 57 0.30 6.56 2.73
C CYS A 57 1.68 5.92 2.94
N PHE A 58 1.77 4.95 3.85
CA PHE A 58 3.01 4.20 4.09
C PHE A 58 3.11 2.98 3.17
N LEU A 59 4.13 2.96 2.31
CA LEU A 59 4.37 1.85 1.38
C LEU A 59 5.15 0.73 2.05
N ARG A 60 6.22 1.07 2.77
CA ARG A 60 7.08 0.13 3.50
C ARG A 60 7.69 0.86 4.69
N ILE A 61 7.77 0.15 5.82
CA ILE A 61 8.56 0.55 6.97
C ILE A 61 9.52 -0.60 7.24
N ASP A 62 10.81 -0.34 7.18
CA ASP A 62 11.81 -1.33 7.54
C ASP A 62 11.84 -1.49 9.07
N PRO A 63 11.62 -2.70 9.62
CA PRO A 63 11.48 -2.87 11.07
C PRO A 63 12.79 -2.72 11.84
N LYS A 64 13.95 -2.79 11.17
CA LYS A 64 15.27 -2.71 11.79
C LYS A 64 15.84 -1.30 11.76
N THR A 65 15.71 -0.62 10.63
CA THR A 65 16.29 0.70 10.38
C THR A 65 15.26 1.82 10.50
N HIS A 66 13.96 1.50 10.47
CA HIS A 66 12.86 2.45 10.38
C HIS A 66 12.88 3.30 9.10
N ALA A 67 13.72 2.93 8.11
CA ALA A 67 13.67 3.53 6.78
C ALA A 67 12.26 3.34 6.21
N THR A 68 11.66 4.45 5.82
CA THR A 68 10.26 4.49 5.44
C THR A 68 10.12 4.99 4.01
N SER A 69 9.39 4.24 3.20
CA SER A 69 8.91 4.69 1.89
C SER A 69 7.43 5.03 2.03
N LEU A 70 7.07 6.24 1.64
CA LEU A 70 5.73 6.78 1.78
C LEU A 70 5.34 7.60 0.55
N LEU A 71 4.05 7.80 0.37
CA LEU A 71 3.49 8.77 -0.58
C LEU A 71 2.80 9.88 0.19
N ILE A 72 2.95 11.11 -0.31
CA ILE A 72 2.19 12.27 0.15
C ILE A 72 1.45 12.84 -1.04
N ARG A 73 0.17 13.17 -0.86
CA ARG A 73 -0.59 13.96 -1.82
C ARG A 73 -1.16 15.19 -1.12
N THR A 74 -1.23 16.29 -1.85
CA THR A 74 -1.75 17.56 -1.36
C THR A 74 -2.82 18.05 -2.32
N SER A 75 -4.00 18.39 -1.80
CA SER A 75 -5.13 18.86 -2.61
C SER A 75 -5.07 20.36 -2.92
N LYS A 76 -4.23 21.11 -2.21
CA LYS A 76 -4.00 22.56 -2.35
C LYS A 76 -2.54 22.91 -2.12
N ALA A 77 -2.16 24.14 -2.49
CA ALA A 77 -0.84 24.68 -2.18
C ALA A 77 -0.62 24.68 -0.66
N ILE A 78 0.26 23.79 -0.20
CA ILE A 78 0.64 23.65 1.20
C ILE A 78 2.07 24.16 1.35
N HIS A 79 2.29 24.96 2.39
CA HIS A 79 3.64 25.35 2.78
C HIS A 79 4.09 24.47 3.95
N VAL A 80 5.02 23.56 3.68
CA VAL A 80 5.71 22.80 4.73
C VAL A 80 6.69 23.75 5.42
N ARG A 81 6.49 23.96 6.73
CA ARG A 81 7.35 24.85 7.53
C ARG A 81 8.79 24.35 7.53
N LYS A 82 9.74 25.26 7.70
CA LYS A 82 11.16 24.92 7.90
C LYS A 82 11.30 23.93 9.06
N HIS A 83 11.94 22.81 8.78
CA HIS A 83 12.27 21.77 9.74
C HIS A 83 13.61 21.14 9.34
N TRP A 84 14.11 20.24 10.16
CA TRP A 84 15.37 19.52 9.95
C TRP A 84 15.17 18.05 10.30
N HIS A 85 16.01 17.19 9.73
CA HIS A 85 16.01 15.75 9.99
C HIS A 85 17.42 15.29 10.37
N THR A 86 17.52 14.31 11.27
CA THR A 86 18.79 13.61 11.55
C THR A 86 19.16 12.63 10.43
N ALA A 87 18.16 12.04 9.79
CA ALA A 87 18.30 11.12 8.66
C ALA A 87 18.15 11.86 7.32
N ASN A 88 18.70 11.27 6.26
CA ASN A 88 18.52 11.77 4.90
C ASN A 88 17.11 11.48 4.39
N GLU A 89 16.62 12.35 3.53
CA GLU A 89 15.32 12.22 2.88
C GLU A 89 15.51 12.41 1.36
N SER A 90 14.76 11.66 0.57
CA SER A 90 14.73 11.82 -0.89
C SER A 90 13.29 11.94 -1.33
N HIS A 91 13.01 12.97 -2.11
CA HIS A 91 11.70 13.21 -2.69
C HIS A 91 11.73 12.80 -4.15
N THR A 92 10.62 12.30 -4.67
CA THR A 92 10.45 12.14 -6.11
C THR A 92 9.06 12.61 -6.48
N MET A 93 8.98 13.57 -7.38
CA MET A 93 7.70 14.11 -7.82
C MET A 93 7.05 13.13 -8.80
N ILE A 94 5.90 12.58 -8.43
CA ILE A 94 5.11 11.69 -9.30
C ILE A 94 4.16 12.51 -10.19
N SER A 95 3.52 13.52 -9.61
CA SER A 95 2.60 14.43 -10.30
C SER A 95 2.66 15.82 -9.67
N GLY A 96 2.14 16.83 -10.37
CA GLY A 96 2.15 18.21 -9.90
C GLY A 96 3.54 18.83 -9.88
N LYS A 97 3.72 19.88 -9.07
CA LYS A 97 4.98 20.61 -8.90
C LYS A 97 5.19 20.99 -7.45
N ALA A 98 6.45 21.06 -7.03
CA ALA A 98 6.83 21.54 -5.71
C ALA A 98 8.07 22.43 -5.80
N VAL A 99 8.24 23.33 -4.84
CA VAL A 99 9.49 24.09 -4.67
C VAL A 99 10.12 23.69 -3.36
N LEU A 100 11.28 23.06 -3.43
CA LEU A 100 12.09 22.72 -2.26
C LEU A 100 13.13 23.82 -2.05
N ALA A 101 13.28 24.25 -0.80
CA ALA A 101 14.20 25.31 -0.45
C ALA A 101 15.05 24.90 0.76
N CYS A 102 16.37 25.05 0.63
CA CYS A 102 17.32 24.75 1.69
C CYS A 102 18.45 25.79 1.64
N GLU A 103 18.74 26.42 2.78
CA GLU A 103 19.86 27.37 2.93
C GLU A 103 19.95 28.43 1.82
N GLY A 104 18.81 29.00 1.44
CA GLY A 104 18.72 30.04 0.40
C GLY A 104 18.71 29.52 -1.04
N LYS A 105 19.00 28.24 -1.27
CA LYS A 105 18.83 27.59 -2.57
C LYS A 105 17.40 27.12 -2.76
N ARG A 106 16.88 27.23 -3.98
CA ARG A 106 15.53 26.80 -4.36
C ARG A 106 15.60 25.92 -5.59
N ALA A 107 14.85 24.83 -5.60
CA ALA A 107 14.67 23.95 -6.73
C ALA A 107 13.17 23.73 -6.99
N GLU A 108 12.71 24.01 -8.20
CA GLU A 108 11.38 23.58 -8.65
C GLU A 108 11.49 22.14 -9.16
N LEU A 109 10.68 21.25 -8.60
CA LEU A 109 10.58 19.87 -9.05
C LEU A 109 9.26 19.67 -9.80
N SER A 110 9.36 19.10 -11.00
CA SER A 110 8.25 18.63 -11.83
C SER A 110 8.22 17.09 -11.83
N PRO A 111 7.21 16.43 -12.44
CA PRO A 111 7.17 14.97 -12.48
C PRO A 111 8.48 14.36 -13.00
N GLY A 112 9.02 13.38 -12.28
CA GLY A 112 10.33 12.76 -12.52
C GLY A 112 11.52 13.45 -11.84
N GLY A 113 11.35 14.66 -11.28
CA GLY A 113 12.39 15.35 -10.50
C GLY A 113 12.57 14.75 -9.10
N PHE A 114 13.81 14.76 -8.60
CA PHE A 114 14.21 14.23 -7.29
C PHE A 114 15.33 15.05 -6.65
#